data_AF-A0A3P5XML3-F1
#
_entry.id   AF-A0A3P5XML3-F1
#
_cell.length_a   1.000
_cell.length_b   1.000
_cell.length_c   1.000
_cell.angle_alpha   90.00
_cell.angle_beta   90.00
_cell.angle_gamma   90.00
#
_symmetry.space_group_name_H-M   'P 1'
#
loop_
_entity.id
_entity.type
_entity.pdbx_description
1 polymer ?
#
loop_
_entity_poly.entity_id
_entity_poly.type
_entity_poly.pdbx_seq_one_letter_code
_entity_poly.pdbx_strand_id
1 'polypeptide(L)'
;MTRLIILVALAASLTGCGRFNLPNVPFTNRIQPSEPLPFKTNLAAARGAQTFQVSVAQGAADLEAVRESVRFPATNHCMRYYGSSQIDWVSAAGDPNAWVGQPTESGATVYSGRCDPR
;
A
#
# COMPACT_ATOMS: atom_id res chain seq x y z
N MET A 1 -52.61 1.15 9.57
CA MET A 1 -51.56 2.07 9.07
C MET A 1 -50.36 2.19 10.02
N THR A 2 -50.55 2.22 11.34
CA THR A 2 -49.47 2.23 12.35
C THR A 2 -48.46 1.08 12.27
N ARG A 3 -48.90 -0.15 11.94
CA ARG A 3 -47.98 -1.29 11.76
C ARG A 3 -47.06 -1.18 10.54
N LEU A 4 -47.52 -0.50 9.50
CA LEU A 4 -46.74 -0.26 8.27
C LEU A 4 -45.64 0.78 8.52
N ILE A 5 -45.93 1.79 9.35
CA ILE A 5 -44.96 2.84 9.73
C ILE A 5 -43.82 2.25 10.57
N ILE A 6 -44.14 1.33 11.50
CA ILE A 6 -43.13 0.67 12.34
C ILE A 6 -42.19 -0.21 11.50
N LEU A 7 -42.72 -0.92 10.49
CA LEU A 7 -41.91 -1.75 9.60
C LEU A 7 -40.98 -0.93 8.70
N VAL A 8 -41.44 0.21 8.19
CA VAL A 8 -40.60 1.11 7.37
C VAL A 8 -39.50 1.77 8.19
N ALA A 9 -39.79 2.15 9.44
CA ALA A 9 -38.80 2.72 10.35
C ALA A 9 -37.72 1.70 10.77
N LEU A 10 -38.09 0.43 10.97
CA LEU A 10 -37.14 -0.65 11.30
C LEU A 10 -36.22 -1.02 10.12
N ALA A 11 -36.74 -0.95 8.88
CA ALA A 11 -35.91 -1.21 7.69
C ALA A 11 -34.90 -0.08 7.42
N ALA A 12 -35.26 1.17 7.74
CA ALA A 12 -34.40 2.33 7.53
C ALA A 12 -33.20 2.41 8.50
N SER A 13 -33.29 1.80 9.69
CA SER A 13 -32.19 1.83 10.67
C SER A 13 -31.08 0.79 10.41
N LEU A 14 -31.34 -0.23 9.58
CA LEU A 14 -30.35 -1.24 9.18
C LEU A 14 -29.39 -0.76 8.07
N THR A 15 -29.64 0.39 7.43
CA THR A 15 -28.74 0.97 6.40
C THR A 15 -27.65 1.90 6.96
N GLY A 16 -27.61 2.09 8.29
CA GLY A 16 -26.69 3.03 8.96
C GLY A 16 -25.34 2.47 9.41
N CYS A 17 -25.16 1.14 9.46
CA CYS A 17 -23.88 0.57 9.87
C CYS A 17 -22.88 0.53 8.69
N GLY A 18 -22.13 1.62 8.49
CA GLY A 18 -20.84 1.56 7.78
C GLY A 18 -20.58 2.60 6.66
N ARG A 19 -21.51 3.51 6.36
CA ARG A 19 -21.44 4.30 5.11
C ARG A 19 -20.97 5.76 5.21
N PHE A 20 -20.60 6.26 6.38
CA PHE A 20 -20.10 7.65 6.52
C PHE A 20 -18.73 7.68 7.19
N ASN A 21 -17.74 7.31 6.39
CA ASN A 21 -16.36 7.75 6.56
C ASN A 21 -16.05 8.68 5.38
N LEU A 22 -16.33 9.98 5.54
CA LEU A 22 -15.99 11.02 4.57
C LEU A 22 -15.11 12.04 5.31
N PRO A 23 -13.82 12.14 4.92
CA PRO A 23 -13.53 12.88 3.71
C PRO A 23 -12.50 12.18 2.82
N ASN A 24 -12.95 11.65 1.68
CA ASN A 24 -12.08 11.38 0.54
C ASN A 24 -12.66 12.11 -0.66
N VAL A 25 -12.13 13.31 -0.91
CA VAL A 25 -12.49 14.14 -2.06
C VAL A 25 -12.13 13.43 -3.37
N PRO A 26 -13.00 13.49 -4.40
CA PRO A 26 -12.87 12.68 -5.62
C PRO A 26 -11.65 12.98 -6.50
N PHE A 27 -10.88 14.04 -6.19
CA PHE A 27 -9.67 14.39 -6.95
C PHE A 27 -8.38 13.75 -6.42
N THR A 28 -8.41 13.12 -5.24
CA THR A 28 -7.23 12.46 -4.67
C THR A 28 -7.57 11.03 -4.31
N ASN A 29 -7.75 10.18 -5.32
CA ASN A 29 -7.92 8.74 -5.15
C ASN A 29 -6.58 8.12 -4.71
N ARG A 30 -6.09 8.48 -3.51
CA ARG A 30 -4.91 7.88 -2.89
C ARG A 30 -5.34 6.52 -2.39
N ILE A 31 -4.83 5.48 -3.02
CA ILE A 31 -4.97 4.10 -2.56
C ILE A 31 -4.29 4.02 -1.19
N GLN A 32 -5.08 3.73 -0.15
CA GLN A 32 -4.64 3.62 1.23
C GLN A 32 -4.64 2.15 1.65
N PRO A 33 -3.69 1.74 2.52
CA PRO A 33 -3.71 0.40 3.07
C PRO A 33 -4.94 0.23 3.97
N SER A 34 -5.45 -1.01 4.07
CA SER A 34 -6.61 -1.33 4.92
C SER A 34 -6.31 -1.14 6.40
N GLU A 35 -5.03 -1.34 6.78
CA GLU A 35 -4.51 -1.14 8.12
C GLU A 35 -3.33 -0.15 8.08
N PRO A 36 -3.11 0.64 9.14
CA PRO A 36 -1.97 1.55 9.21
C PRO A 36 -0.65 0.77 9.10
N LEU A 37 0.21 1.17 8.17
CA LEU A 37 1.54 0.56 8.03
C LEU A 37 2.49 1.04 9.15
N PRO A 38 3.34 0.15 9.70
CA PRO A 38 4.26 0.50 10.80
C PRO A 38 5.25 1.60 10.44
N PHE A 39 5.68 1.67 9.18
CA PHE A 39 6.67 2.63 8.73
C PHE A 39 6.16 3.49 7.59
N LYS A 40 6.54 4.77 7.62
CA LYS A 40 6.33 5.67 6.49
C LYS A 40 7.33 5.34 5.40
N THR A 41 6.81 5.17 4.19
CA THR A 41 7.58 4.87 2.99
C THR A 41 7.33 5.90 1.90
N ASN A 42 8.33 6.07 1.04
CA ASN A 42 8.23 6.90 -0.14
C ASN A 42 8.73 6.11 -1.35
N LEU A 43 7.94 6.08 -2.41
CA LEU A 43 8.29 5.37 -3.66
C LEU A 43 8.73 6.38 -4.72
N ALA A 44 9.86 6.10 -5.35
CA ALA A 44 10.40 6.84 -6.47
C ALA A 44 10.58 5.92 -7.68
N ALA A 45 10.18 6.39 -8.85
CA ALA A 45 10.37 5.68 -10.12
C ALA A 45 10.61 6.71 -11.23
N ALA A 46 11.50 6.38 -12.18
CA ALA A 46 11.65 7.19 -13.37
C ALA A 46 10.41 7.04 -14.27
N ARG A 47 10.06 8.09 -15.03
CA ARG A 47 8.88 8.07 -15.90
C ARG A 47 9.01 6.98 -16.95
N GLY A 48 8.04 6.06 -16.98
CA GLY A 48 8.02 4.93 -17.91
C GLY A 48 8.99 3.79 -17.59
N ALA A 49 9.73 3.88 -16.47
CA ALA A 49 10.62 2.82 -16.04
C ALA A 49 9.88 1.79 -15.17
N GLN A 50 10.09 0.51 -15.44
CA GLN A 50 9.56 -0.60 -14.63
C GLN A 50 10.28 -0.73 -13.28
N THR A 51 11.49 -0.16 -13.19
CA THR A 51 12.30 -0.15 -11.98
C THR A 51 11.88 0.99 -11.05
N PHE A 52 11.83 0.70 -9.76
CA PHE A 52 11.49 1.66 -8.73
C PHE A 52 12.34 1.44 -7.47
N GLN A 53 12.31 2.43 -6.58
CA GLN A 53 12.93 2.40 -5.27
C GLN A 53 11.90 2.80 -4.22
N VAL A 54 11.96 2.17 -3.05
CA VAL A 54 11.14 2.48 -1.89
C VAL A 54 12.07 2.80 -0.73
N SER A 55 12.03 4.04 -0.26
CA SER A 55 12.78 4.48 0.93
C SER A 55 11.91 4.35 2.18
N VAL A 56 12.48 3.77 3.22
CA VAL A 56 11.91 3.66 4.56
C VAL A 56 12.67 4.58 5.50
N ALA A 57 11.94 5.31 6.34
CA ALA A 57 12.54 6.22 7.32
C ALA A 57 13.50 5.51 8.29
N GLN A 58 14.46 6.29 8.82
CA GLN A 58 15.48 5.84 9.77
C GLN A 58 14.86 5.18 11.01
N GLY A 59 15.49 4.09 11.49
CA GLY A 59 15.13 3.45 12.76
C GLY A 59 14.15 2.28 12.65
N ALA A 60 13.88 1.78 11.45
CA ALA A 60 13.03 0.61 11.27
C ALA A 60 13.76 -0.66 11.74
N ALA A 61 13.47 -1.10 12.97
CA ALA A 61 14.17 -2.21 13.62
C ALA A 61 13.56 -3.59 13.33
N ASP A 62 12.27 -3.65 13.00
CA ASP A 62 11.57 -4.89 12.69
C ASP A 62 11.51 -5.11 11.17
N LEU A 63 12.26 -6.11 10.71
CA LEU A 63 12.44 -6.43 9.30
C LEU A 63 11.13 -6.85 8.62
N GLU A 64 10.21 -7.52 9.34
CA GLU A 64 8.95 -7.95 8.76
C GLU A 64 7.98 -6.77 8.58
N ALA A 65 7.89 -5.92 9.60
CA ALA A 65 7.13 -4.67 9.52
C ALA A 65 7.68 -3.73 8.42
N VAL A 66 9.00 -3.72 8.20
CA VAL A 66 9.62 -3.00 7.07
C VAL A 66 9.17 -3.59 5.73
N ARG A 67 9.24 -4.91 5.57
CA ARG A 67 8.84 -5.58 4.33
C ARG A 67 7.41 -5.26 3.95
N GLU A 68 6.47 -5.35 4.88
CA GLU A 68 5.07 -5.05 4.57
C GLU A 68 4.87 -3.56 4.24
N SER A 69 5.55 -2.66 4.96
CA SER A 69 5.51 -1.22 4.70
C SER A 69 6.08 -0.85 3.31
N VAL A 70 7.05 -1.62 2.82
CA VAL A 70 7.68 -1.46 1.50
C VAL A 70 6.85 -2.13 0.40
N ARG A 71 6.23 -3.27 0.69
CA ARG A 71 5.46 -4.06 -0.28
C ARG A 71 4.23 -3.32 -0.77
N PHE A 72 3.52 -2.64 0.13
CA PHE A 72 2.28 -1.93 -0.21
C PHE A 72 2.45 -0.87 -1.32
N PRO A 73 3.32 0.15 -1.20
CA PRO A 73 3.47 1.17 -2.23
C PRO A 73 4.00 0.59 -3.54
N ALA A 74 4.89 -0.41 -3.48
CA ALA A 74 5.43 -1.09 -4.66
C ALA A 74 4.33 -1.85 -5.43
N THR A 75 3.52 -2.63 -4.73
CA THR A 75 2.40 -3.37 -5.32
C THR A 75 1.39 -2.41 -5.95
N ASN A 76 1.05 -1.33 -5.23
CA ASN A 76 0.18 -0.28 -5.74
C ASN A 76 0.74 0.35 -7.03
N HIS A 77 2.03 0.67 -7.07
CA HIS A 77 2.70 1.21 -8.24
C HIS A 77 2.61 0.25 -9.43
N CYS A 78 2.98 -1.02 -9.24
CA CYS A 78 2.97 -2.00 -10.33
C CYS A 78 1.55 -2.28 -10.84
N MET A 79 0.55 -2.38 -9.97
CA MET A 79 -0.84 -2.56 -10.39
C MET A 79 -1.32 -1.34 -11.18
N ARG A 80 -1.01 -0.12 -10.71
CA ARG A 80 -1.47 1.13 -11.31
C ARG A 80 -0.88 1.39 -12.70
N TYR A 81 0.40 1.07 -12.89
CA TYR A 81 1.12 1.44 -14.12
C TYR A 81 1.38 0.27 -15.08
N TYR A 82 1.41 -0.95 -14.56
CA TYR A 82 1.78 -2.14 -15.34
C TYR A 82 0.74 -3.28 -15.25
N GLY A 83 -0.34 -3.11 -14.47
CA GLY A 83 -1.43 -4.08 -14.39
C GLY A 83 -1.07 -5.39 -13.67
N SER A 84 0.04 -5.43 -12.93
CA SER A 84 0.52 -6.62 -12.22
C SER A 84 0.92 -6.29 -10.79
N SER A 85 0.68 -7.21 -9.87
CA SER A 85 1.19 -7.16 -8.49
C SER A 85 2.54 -7.87 -8.34
N GLN A 86 3.02 -8.55 -9.39
CA GLN A 86 4.30 -9.26 -9.36
C GLN A 86 5.46 -8.27 -9.42
N ILE A 87 6.44 -8.49 -8.56
CA ILE A 87 7.62 -7.63 -8.41
C ILE A 87 8.85 -8.52 -8.33
N ASP A 88 9.81 -8.25 -9.19
CA ASP A 88 11.17 -8.76 -9.12
C ASP A 88 11.96 -7.86 -8.15
N TRP A 89 12.14 -8.31 -6.90
CA TRP A 89 12.89 -7.57 -5.88
C TRP A 89 14.39 -7.81 -6.00
N VAL A 90 15.18 -6.76 -5.76
CA VAL A 90 16.62 -6.92 -5.56
C VAL A 90 16.84 -7.69 -4.26
N SER A 91 17.41 -8.89 -4.38
CA SER A 91 17.54 -9.86 -3.31
C SER A 91 18.94 -10.49 -3.29
N ALA A 92 19.28 -11.17 -2.19
CA ALA A 92 20.54 -11.89 -2.06
C ALA A 92 20.60 -13.06 -3.06
N ALA A 93 21.80 -13.34 -3.58
CA ALA A 93 21.99 -14.44 -4.51
C ALA A 93 21.55 -15.78 -3.89
N GLY A 94 20.62 -16.47 -4.54
CA GLY A 94 20.11 -17.77 -4.09
C GLY A 94 18.88 -17.72 -3.18
N ASP A 95 18.41 -16.53 -2.77
CA ASP A 95 17.16 -16.40 -2.00
C ASP A 95 16.33 -15.19 -2.46
N PRO A 96 15.27 -15.40 -3.28
CA PRO A 96 14.42 -14.32 -3.78
C PRO A 96 13.61 -13.61 -2.68
N ASN A 97 13.49 -14.19 -1.48
CA ASN A 97 12.80 -13.60 -0.34
C ASN A 97 13.75 -12.73 0.53
N ALA A 98 15.06 -12.88 0.36
CA ALA A 98 16.07 -12.10 1.07
C ALA A 98 16.30 -10.74 0.39
N TRP A 99 15.30 -9.85 0.45
CA TRP A 99 15.38 -8.51 -0.13
C TRP A 99 16.51 -7.70 0.48
N VAL A 100 17.30 -7.04 -0.38
CA VAL A 100 18.47 -6.26 0.06
C VAL A 100 18.07 -4.79 0.21
N GLY A 101 18.09 -4.32 1.46
CA GLY A 101 17.95 -2.91 1.78
C GLY A 101 19.31 -2.22 1.76
N GLN A 102 19.43 -1.12 1.03
CA GLN A 102 20.64 -0.29 0.97
C GLN A 102 20.51 0.90 1.91
N PRO A 103 21.35 1.02 2.95
CA PRO A 103 21.34 2.20 3.80
C PRO A 103 21.85 3.42 3.04
N THR A 104 21.28 4.57 3.33
CA THR A 104 21.66 5.88 2.78
C THR A 104 22.38 6.72 3.84
N GLU A 105 23.12 7.74 3.41
CA GLU A 105 23.81 8.67 4.32
C GLU A 105 22.86 9.40 5.28
N SER A 106 21.60 9.60 4.88
CA SER A 106 20.55 10.20 5.71
C SER A 106 19.93 9.23 6.73
N GLY A 107 20.39 7.98 6.78
CA GLY A 107 19.92 6.95 7.70
C GLY A 107 18.65 6.22 7.24
N ALA A 108 18.10 6.55 6.07
CA ALA A 108 17.00 5.78 5.47
C ALA A 108 17.52 4.49 4.83
N THR A 109 16.65 3.48 4.72
CA THR A 109 16.94 2.23 4.00
C THR A 109 16.13 2.17 2.72
N VAL A 110 16.79 1.90 1.60
CA VAL A 110 16.18 1.84 0.27
C VAL A 110 16.09 0.41 -0.23
N TYR A 111 14.89 -0.01 -0.62
CA TYR A 111 14.62 -1.28 -1.29
C TYR A 111 14.34 -1.02 -2.75
N SER A 112 14.88 -1.85 -3.63
CA SER A 112 14.73 -1.69 -5.08
C SER A 112 14.03 -2.89 -5.69
N GLY A 113 13.24 -2.65 -6.74
CA GLY A 113 12.56 -3.72 -7.45
C GLY A 113 12.14 -3.28 -8.86
N ARG A 114 11.60 -4.25 -9.59
CA ARG A 114 11.04 -4.06 -10.94
C ARG A 114 9.67 -4.70 -11.04
N CYS A 115 8.70 -3.99 -11.62
CA CYS A 115 7.40 -4.58 -11.91
C CYS A 115 7.53 -5.68 -12.97
N ASP A 116 6.93 -6.85 -12.72
CA ASP A 116 6.87 -7.96 -13.68
C ASP A 116 5.45 -8.09 -14.27
N PRO A 117 5.22 -7.67 -15.53
CA PRO A 117 3.90 -7.74 -16.15
C PRO A 117 3.56 -9.12 -16.76
N ARG A 118 4.39 -10.14 -16.54
CA ARG A 118 4.22 -11.48 -17.12
C ARG A 118 3.05 -12.27 -16.52
#